data_AF-A0A1F6IFS9-F1
#
_entry.id   AF-A0A1F6IFS9-F1
#
_cell.length_a   1.000
_cell.length_b   1.000
_cell.length_c   1.000
_cell.angle_alpha   90.00
_cell.angle_beta   90.00
_cell.angle_gamma   90.00
#
_symmetry.space_group_name_H-M   'P 1'
#
loop_
_entity.id
_entity.type
_entity.pdbx_description
1 polymer ?
#
loop_
_entity_poly.entity_id
_entity_poly.type
_entity_poly.pdbx_seq_one_letter_code
_entity_poly.pdbx_strand_id
1 'polypeptide(L)' 'MVIVKKMPGESDESLIRKFSRKVIAGGIIQEAKRREFYLKPSLARKHKQEEARRMKKTWS' A
#
# COMPACT_ATOMS: atom_id res chain seq x y z
N MET A 1 11.06 0.92 1.23
CA MET A 1 11.73 -0.39 1.10
C MET A 1 11.31 -1.26 2.28
N VAL A 2 10.89 -2.50 2.05
CA VAL A 2 10.41 -3.42 3.10
C VAL A 2 11.37 -4.59 3.23
N ILE A 3 11.84 -4.85 4.45
CA ILE A 3 12.69 -6.00 4.77
C ILE A 3 11.93 -6.90 5.76
N VAL A 4 11.87 -8.19 5.46
CA VAL A 4 11.35 -9.22 6.36
C VAL A 4 12.40 -10.33 6.44
N LYS A 5 12.80 -10.67 7.66
CA LYS A 5 13.74 -11.77 7.93
C LYS A 5 12.95 -12.94 8.54
N LYS A 6 13.25 -14.15 8.08
CA LYS A 6 12.67 -15.39 8.60
C LYS A 6 13.22 -15.67 10.00
N MET A 7 12.34 -16.02 10.94
CA MET A 7 12.75 -16.49 12.26
C MET A 7 12.95 -18.01 12.26
N PRO A 8 13.81 -18.55 13.15
CA PRO A 8 13.95 -20.00 13.33
C PRO A 8 12.59 -20.61 13.70
N GLY A 9 12.16 -21.65 12.98
CA GLY A 9 10.87 -22.31 13.20
C GLY A 9 9.65 -21.62 12.57
N GLU A 10 9.81 -20.50 11.87
CA GLU A 10 8.71 -19.86 11.13
C GLU A 10 8.39 -20.61 9.82
N SER A 11 7.11 -20.83 9.55
CA SER A 11 6.64 -21.37 8.26
C SER A 11 6.76 -20.34 7.14
N ASP A 12 7.00 -20.80 5.92
CA ASP A 12 7.17 -19.91 4.76
C ASP A 12 5.91 -19.09 4.47
N GLU A 13 4.72 -19.65 4.70
CA GLU A 13 3.44 -18.95 4.56
C GLU A 13 3.30 -17.78 5.55
N SER A 14 3.76 -17.97 6.80
CA SER A 14 3.77 -16.89 7.80
C SER A 14 4.68 -15.74 7.35
N LEU A 15 5.85 -16.08 6.80
CA LEU A 15 6.80 -15.11 6.29
C LEU A 15 6.21 -14.30 5.13
N ILE A 16 5.59 -14.97 4.15
CA ILE A 16 4.92 -14.34 3.00
C ILE A 16 3.80 -13.43 3.49
N ARG A 17 2.98 -13.87 4.46
CA ARG A 17 1.89 -13.06 5.01
C ARG A 17 2.41 -11.82 5.75
N LYS A 18 3.52 -11.92 6.48
CA LYS A 18 4.18 -10.76 7.10
C LYS A 18 4.70 -9.79 6.05
N PHE A 19 5.32 -10.29 4.99
CA PHE A 19 5.78 -9.47 3.86
C PHE A 19 4.62 -8.72 3.19
N SER A 20 3.58 -9.43 2.78
CA SER A 20 2.40 -8.82 2.13
C SER A 20 1.77 -7.74 3.00
N ARG A 21 1.62 -7.98 4.32
CA ARG A 21 1.13 -6.97 5.26
C ARG A 21 2.03 -5.74 5.31
N LYS A 22 3.35 -5.90 5.41
CA LYS A 22 4.28 -4.77 5.44
C LYS A 22 4.29 -3.99 4.12
N VAL A 23 4.17 -4.66 2.97
CA VAL A 23 4.08 -4.02 1.65
C VAL A 23 2.81 -3.18 1.51
N ILE A 24 1.66 -3.74 1.93
CA ILE A 24 0.37 -3.04 1.91
C ILE A 24 0.38 -1.87 2.88
N ALA A 25 0.83 -2.07 4.11
CA ALA A 25 0.92 -1.01 5.13
C ALA A 25 1.90 0.09 4.72
N GLY A 26 2.97 -0.26 4.01
CA GLY A 26 3.94 0.69 3.46
C GLY A 26 3.43 1.47 2.24
N GLY A 27 2.23 1.19 1.74
CA GLY A 27 1.64 1.91 0.61
C GLY A 27 2.39 1.74 -0.71
N ILE A 28 3.30 0.77 -0.80
CA ILE A 28 4.25 0.66 -1.93
C ILE A 28 3.53 0.42 -3.25
N ILE A 29 2.49 -0.43 -3.22
CA ILE A 29 1.71 -0.76 -4.43
C ILE A 29 0.89 0.46 -4.88
N GLN A 30 0.28 1.19 -3.94
CA GLN A 30 -0.49 2.40 -4.22
C GLN A 30 0.41 3.50 -4.80
N GLU A 31 1.61 3.65 -4.24
CA GLU A 31 2.58 4.62 -4.73
C GLU A 31 3.11 4.26 -6.12
N ALA A 32 3.40 2.98 -6.37
CA ALA A 32 3.78 2.51 -7.70
C ALA A 32 2.70 2.84 -8.75
N LYS A 33 1.43 2.51 -8.46
CA LYS A 33 0.30 2.86 -9.34
C LYS A 33 0.15 4.36 -9.57
N ARG A 34 0.34 5.18 -8.54
CA ARG A 34 0.27 6.65 -8.66
C ARG A 34 1.38 7.22 -9.55
N ARG A 35 2.54 6.57 -9.57
CA ARG A 35 3.73 7.01 -10.32
C ARG A 35 3.86 6.35 -11.70
N GLU A 36 2.99 5.41 -12.03
CA GLU A 36 3.01 4.65 -13.30
C GLU A 36 2.93 5.58 -14.52
N PHE A 37 2.13 6.64 -14.42
CA PHE A 37 2.00 7.68 -15.43
C PHE A 37 2.08 9.06 -14.81
N TYR A 38 2.55 10.05 -15.58
CA TYR A 38 2.50 11.44 -15.15
C TYR A 38 1.04 11.92 -15.09
N LEU A 39 0.66 12.47 -13.95
CA LEU A 39 -0.62 13.15 -13.74
C LEU A 39 -0.34 14.62 -13.46
N LYS A 40 -1.16 15.51 -14.05
CA LYS A 40 -1.13 16.93 -13.69
C LYS A 40 -1.33 17.10 -12.17
N PRO A 41 -0.67 18.07 -11.51
CA PRO A 41 -0.75 18.24 -10.06
C PRO A 41 -2.17 18.44 -9.51
N SER A 42 -3.08 19.00 -10.32
CA SER A 42 -4.50 19.14 -9.96
C SER A 42 -5.23 17.79 -9.93
N LEU A 43 -5.00 16.95 -10.93
CA LEU A 43 -5.60 15.62 -11.04
C LEU A 43 -5.08 14.69 -9.94
N ALA A 44 -3.78 14.72 -9.65
CA ALA A 44 -3.20 13.97 -8.53
C ALA A 44 -3.81 14.36 -7.17
N ARG A 45 -4.05 15.66 -6.94
CA ARG A 45 -4.75 16.15 -5.73
C ARG A 45 -6.20 15.65 -5.68
N LYS A 46 -6.92 15.67 -6.80
CA LYS A 46 -8.30 15.18 -6.90
C LYS A 46 -8.38 13.68 -6.57
N HIS A 47 -7.54 12.85 -7.18
CA HIS A 47 -7.50 11.41 -6.89
C HIS A 47 -7.23 11.12 -5.42
N LYS A 48 -6.26 11.82 -4.80
CA LYS A 48 -5.96 11.66 -3.37
C LYS A 48 -7.16 12.00 -2.47
N GLN A 49 -7.91 13.06 -2.80
CA GLN A 49 -9.10 13.46 -2.04
C GLN A 49 -10.24 12.45 -2.19
N GLU A 50 -10.45 11.93 -3.41
CA GLU A 50 -11.47 10.91 -3.67
C GLU A 50 -11.17 9.61 -2.92
N GLU A 51 -9.92 9.15 -2.91
CA GLU A 51 -9.50 7.96 -2.13
C GLU A 51 -9.76 8.16 -0.64
N ALA A 52 -9.38 9.31 -0.08
CA ALA A 52 -9.63 9.63 1.33
C ALA A 52 -11.13 9.69 1.64
N ARG A 53 -11.95 10.23 0.73
CA ARG A 53 -13.41 10.26 0.89
C ARG A 53 -14.01 8.86 0.84
N ARG A 54 -13.54 8.00 -0.06
CA ARG A 54 -13.98 6.59 -0.15
C ARG A 54 -13.68 5.87 1.16
N MET A 55 -12.47 5.99 1.69
CA MET A 55 -12.08 5.37 2.98
C MET A 55 -12.96 5.83 4.14
N LYS A 56 -13.30 7.12 4.22
CA LYS A 56 -14.21 7.65 5.25
C LYS A 56 -15.62 7.10 5.13
N LYS A 57 -16.14 6.95 3.91
CA LYS A 57 -17.50 6.42 3.67
C LYS A 57 -17.62 4.95 4.08
N THR A 58 -16.56 4.16 3.99
CA THR A 58 -16.59 2.73 4.36
C THR A 58 -16.62 2.49 5.87
N TRP A 59 -16.35 3.51 6.68
CA TRP A 59 -16.32 3.43 8.15
C TRP A 59 -17.60 4.00 8.82
N SER A 60 -18.43 4.72 8.06
CA SER A 60 -19.75 5.19 8.48
C SER A 60 -20.83 4.21 8.03
#